data_AF-A0A2R5G1V4-F1
#
_entry.id   AF-A0A2R5G1V4-F1
#
_cell.length_a   1.000
_cell.length_b   1.000
_cell.length_c   1.000
_cell.angle_alpha   90.00
_cell.angle_beta   90.00
_cell.angle_gamma   90.00
#
_symmetry.space_group_name_H-M   'P 1'
#
loop_
_entity.id
_entity.type
_entity.pdbx_description
1 polymer ?
#
loop_
_entity_poly.entity_id
_entity_poly.type
_entity_poly.pdbx_seq_one_letter_code
_entity_poly.pdbx_strand_id
1 'polypeptide(L)'
;MKRVQPAPLFSEELKRTEEDFKKTVDGFLDDEENKLDPGLQELESLYLQKISLQDVKLKELQHAVDDLRCQRDEDRARHEEVMAKKNEELKATVDALESKQSEETSAMDEYGSYLEKHYTTVAKQVDQEHSFEVARLHAKIAELERRQIDKNILQKRAGEIVELKRTIDVLRDELANQKTEFVAQSAKKDAAHAARLVEETQSLRDAKEALNEALKSKTMEAVHLAQKIEHVGVERNVLKHQLAEASERFGPLERDIALLQEQGEVYEAERLQNKEMIESQKRTAEELNTKLRAQHAALQEERGIVRAREHTIQSFQSALYELLYSEERDSQDFIAHGLLQLYDRFVSGSDVEARLAEPDMTTLGPETPAKSVSERLPTLEFMRQRQALQRVVKCKSRDVRRAESLLTQHKRSAQAQHAVLLADNKTLRRRVVNLERKTRSLESQLHQSKQLAAQLRRRRGLDHGQTASSDVGQRRVDTIDQIISDADSCNKTQDHVPKSLGRRTVSGNLDGPGSPPWAMAPPQRTQSQNALFEDPQYQEVLADFEQARKLRETLRPSARR
;
A
#
# COMPACT_ATOMS: atom_id res chain seq x y z
N MET A 1 -93.10 -62.30 99.58
CA MET A 1 -92.36 -62.14 98.31
C MET A 1 -90.87 -61.98 98.63
N LYS A 2 -90.06 -63.04 98.44
CA LYS A 2 -88.62 -63.03 98.73
C LYS A 2 -87.87 -62.57 97.48
N ARG A 3 -87.19 -61.42 97.54
CA ARG A 3 -86.28 -60.92 96.51
C ARG A 3 -85.02 -61.77 96.53
N VAL A 4 -84.74 -62.45 95.42
CA VAL A 4 -83.52 -63.23 95.18
C VAL A 4 -82.44 -62.24 94.70
N GLN A 5 -81.30 -62.22 95.40
CA GLN A 5 -80.11 -61.49 95.01
C GLN A 5 -79.46 -62.17 93.78
N PRO A 6 -78.96 -61.41 92.78
CA PRO A 6 -78.12 -61.98 91.74
C PRO A 6 -76.69 -62.22 92.26
N ALA A 7 -76.19 -63.43 92.02
CA ALA A 7 -74.89 -63.91 92.45
C ALA A 7 -73.72 -63.14 91.77
N PRO A 8 -72.65 -62.80 92.50
CA PRO A 8 -71.53 -61.98 91.98
C PRO A 8 -70.40 -62.81 91.34
N LEU A 9 -70.66 -64.02 90.84
CA LEU A 9 -69.59 -64.99 90.50
C LEU A 9 -69.15 -65.02 89.03
N PHE A 10 -69.73 -64.20 88.15
CA PHE A 10 -69.40 -64.23 86.70
C PHE A 10 -68.53 -63.05 86.21
N SER A 11 -68.22 -62.05 87.05
CA SER A 11 -67.46 -60.85 86.63
C SER A 11 -65.94 -60.98 86.83
N GLU A 12 -65.46 -61.90 87.66
CA GLU A 12 -64.02 -62.12 87.87
C GLU A 12 -63.42 -63.10 86.87
N GLU A 13 -64.17 -64.12 86.43
CA GLU A 13 -63.69 -65.07 85.41
C GLU A 13 -63.56 -64.41 84.03
N LEU A 14 -64.49 -63.52 83.66
CA LEU A 14 -64.43 -62.80 82.39
C LEU A 14 -63.21 -61.85 82.33
N LYS A 15 -62.90 -61.18 83.45
CA LYS A 15 -61.72 -60.31 83.57
C LYS A 15 -60.41 -61.09 83.48
N ARG A 16 -60.35 -62.28 84.07
CA ARG A 16 -59.18 -63.16 83.95
C ARG A 16 -58.98 -63.64 82.52
N THR A 17 -60.04 -64.01 81.81
CA THR A 17 -59.93 -64.41 80.40
C THR A 17 -59.56 -63.25 79.47
N GLU A 18 -59.99 -62.03 79.76
CA GLU A 18 -59.54 -60.83 79.02
C GLU A 18 -58.07 -60.49 79.31
N GLU A 19 -57.62 -60.61 80.56
CA GLU A 19 -56.22 -60.41 80.93
C GLU A 19 -55.29 -61.47 80.33
N ASP A 20 -55.73 -62.73 80.29
CA ASP A 20 -54.97 -63.82 79.67
C ASP A 20 -54.93 -63.64 78.15
N PHE A 21 -56.04 -63.24 77.51
CA PHE A 21 -56.04 -62.95 76.07
C PHE A 21 -55.15 -61.74 75.74
N LYS A 22 -55.18 -60.67 76.53
CA LYS A 22 -54.25 -59.54 76.39
C LYS A 22 -52.80 -59.98 76.51
N LYS A 23 -52.44 -60.74 77.54
CA LYS A 23 -51.07 -61.26 77.68
C LYS A 23 -50.63 -62.12 76.50
N THR A 24 -51.56 -62.88 75.92
CA THR A 24 -51.26 -63.74 74.77
C THR A 24 -51.05 -62.91 73.50
N VAL A 25 -51.87 -61.88 73.28
CA VAL A 25 -51.74 -60.96 72.15
C VAL A 25 -50.51 -60.07 72.29
N ASP A 26 -50.27 -59.51 73.47
CA ASP A 26 -49.09 -58.69 73.78
C ASP A 26 -47.82 -59.52 73.62
N GLY A 27 -47.79 -60.77 74.12
CA GLY A 27 -46.66 -61.68 73.92
C GLY A 27 -46.42 -62.06 72.45
N PHE A 28 -47.48 -62.16 71.63
CA PHE A 28 -47.35 -62.43 70.20
C PHE A 28 -46.83 -61.22 69.42
N LEU A 29 -47.25 -60.01 69.81
CA LEU A 29 -46.77 -58.75 69.26
C LEU A 29 -45.32 -58.51 69.64
N ASP A 30 -44.94 -58.76 70.90
CA ASP A 30 -43.56 -58.70 71.36
C ASP A 30 -42.67 -59.72 70.61
N ASP A 31 -43.17 -60.95 70.36
CA ASP A 31 -42.44 -61.96 69.59
C ASP A 31 -42.29 -61.61 68.10
N GLU A 32 -43.26 -60.92 67.50
CA GLU A 32 -43.19 -60.40 66.13
C GLU A 32 -42.24 -59.18 66.05
N GLU A 33 -42.33 -58.26 67.00
CA GLU A 33 -41.48 -57.07 67.10
C GLU A 33 -40.01 -57.49 67.31
N ASN A 34 -39.75 -58.43 68.22
CA ASN A 34 -38.41 -59.00 68.44
C ASN A 34 -37.85 -59.76 67.20
N LYS A 35 -38.71 -60.27 66.31
CA LYS A 35 -38.28 -60.91 65.05
C LYS A 35 -37.99 -59.89 63.94
N LEU A 36 -38.68 -58.75 63.93
CA LEU A 36 -38.55 -57.71 62.92
C LEU A 36 -37.43 -56.70 63.25
N ASP A 37 -37.16 -56.47 64.53
CA ASP A 37 -36.16 -55.52 65.03
C ASP A 37 -34.74 -55.71 64.45
N PRO A 38 -34.19 -56.94 64.36
CA PRO A 38 -32.87 -57.16 63.78
C PRO A 38 -32.80 -56.76 62.30
N GLY A 39 -33.88 -57.01 61.55
CA GLY A 39 -33.97 -56.65 60.13
C GLY A 39 -34.10 -55.14 59.91
N LEU A 40 -34.80 -54.44 60.80
CA LEU A 40 -34.89 -52.97 60.81
C LEU A 40 -33.53 -52.33 61.13
N GLN A 41 -32.81 -52.86 62.13
CA GLN A 41 -31.46 -52.38 62.47
C GLN A 41 -30.46 -52.63 61.33
N GLU A 42 -30.53 -53.78 60.67
CA GLU A 42 -29.67 -54.07 59.51
C GLU A 42 -29.99 -53.12 58.34
N LEU A 43 -31.27 -52.86 58.06
CA LEU A 43 -31.70 -51.90 57.03
C LEU A 43 -31.23 -50.47 57.36
N GLU A 44 -31.36 -50.04 58.61
CA GLU A 44 -30.89 -48.73 59.09
C GLU A 44 -29.37 -48.61 58.91
N SER A 45 -28.60 -49.65 59.25
CA SER A 45 -27.16 -49.69 59.07
C SER A 45 -26.74 -49.55 57.59
N LEU A 46 -27.47 -50.21 56.68
CA LEU A 46 -27.23 -50.13 55.23
C LEU A 46 -27.58 -48.75 54.68
N TYR A 47 -28.64 -48.10 55.17
CA TYR A 47 -28.98 -46.73 54.79
C TYR A 47 -27.94 -45.73 55.29
N LEU A 48 -27.47 -45.86 56.53
CA LEU A 48 -26.39 -45.03 57.08
C LEU A 48 -25.09 -45.21 56.28
N GLN A 49 -24.74 -46.46 55.92
CA GLN A 49 -23.59 -46.74 55.08
C GLN A 49 -23.75 -46.11 53.69
N LYS A 50 -24.93 -46.21 53.07
CA LYS A 50 -25.22 -45.59 51.77
C LYS A 50 -25.10 -44.07 51.83
N ILE A 51 -25.61 -43.42 52.89
CA ILE A 51 -25.48 -41.97 53.09
C ILE A 51 -24.00 -41.60 53.20
N SER A 52 -23.22 -42.31 54.02
CA SER A 52 -21.78 -42.04 54.15
C SER A 52 -21.01 -42.15 52.83
N LEU A 53 -21.33 -43.14 52.00
CA LEU A 53 -20.73 -43.30 50.67
C LEU A 53 -21.14 -42.17 49.72
N GLN A 54 -22.38 -41.70 49.81
CA GLN A 54 -22.84 -40.55 49.04
C GLN A 54 -22.13 -39.26 49.47
N ASP A 55 -21.91 -39.05 50.77
CA ASP A 55 -21.18 -37.89 51.29
C ASP A 55 -19.72 -37.87 50.83
N VAL A 56 -19.04 -39.03 50.81
CA VAL A 56 -17.68 -39.14 50.28
C VAL A 56 -17.66 -38.77 48.80
N LYS A 57 -18.58 -39.32 48.00
CA LYS A 57 -18.68 -39.02 46.57
C LYS A 57 -19.00 -37.55 46.31
N LEU A 58 -19.82 -36.92 47.15
CA LEU A 58 -20.15 -35.51 47.05
C LEU A 58 -18.91 -34.64 47.32
N LYS A 59 -18.12 -34.97 48.35
CA LYS A 59 -16.84 -34.31 48.64
C LYS A 59 -15.83 -34.47 47.49
N GLU A 60 -15.70 -35.67 46.91
CA GLU A 60 -14.83 -35.91 45.76
C GLU A 60 -15.23 -35.07 44.54
N LEU A 61 -16.53 -35.01 44.23
CA LEU A 61 -17.04 -34.18 43.14
C LEU A 61 -16.82 -32.69 43.42
N GLN A 62 -16.94 -32.27 44.68
CA GLN A 62 -16.72 -30.88 45.08
C GLN A 62 -15.24 -30.49 44.92
N HIS A 63 -14.31 -31.35 45.33
CA HIS A 63 -12.88 -31.17 45.05
C HIS A 63 -12.58 -31.11 43.54
N ALA A 64 -13.17 -32.01 42.73
CA ALA A 64 -12.98 -31.98 41.29
C ALA A 64 -13.53 -30.69 40.65
N VAL A 65 -14.63 -30.13 41.16
CA VAL A 65 -15.17 -28.84 40.70
C VAL A 65 -14.23 -27.69 41.08
N ASP A 66 -13.66 -27.71 42.28
CA ASP A 66 -12.71 -26.70 42.73
C ASP A 66 -11.40 -26.75 41.93
N ASP A 67 -10.87 -27.94 41.64
CA ASP A 67 -9.69 -28.13 40.78
C ASP A 67 -9.94 -27.58 39.36
N LEU A 68 -11.11 -27.86 38.78
CA LEU A 68 -11.50 -27.34 37.46
C LEU A 68 -11.68 -25.81 37.48
N ARG A 69 -12.14 -25.23 38.58
CA ARG A 69 -12.22 -23.77 38.74
C ARG A 69 -10.83 -23.16 38.79
N CYS A 70 -9.91 -23.74 39.56
CA CYS A 70 -8.51 -23.30 39.60
C CYS A 70 -7.86 -23.38 38.22
N GLN A 71 -8.02 -24.49 37.49
CA GLN A 71 -7.49 -24.62 36.12
C GLN A 71 -8.06 -23.57 35.16
N ARG A 72 -9.37 -23.33 35.20
CA ARG A 72 -10.01 -22.31 34.36
C ARG A 72 -9.45 -20.92 34.66
N ASP A 73 -9.23 -20.60 35.93
CA ASP A 73 -8.74 -19.29 36.34
C ASP A 73 -7.24 -19.13 35.96
N GLU A 74 -6.43 -20.19 36.04
CA GLU A 74 -5.06 -20.22 35.50
C GLU A 74 -5.02 -20.03 33.99
N ASP A 75 -5.88 -20.74 33.24
CA ASP A 75 -5.95 -20.61 31.78
C ASP A 75 -6.43 -19.22 31.36
N ARG A 76 -7.37 -18.64 32.12
CA ARG A 76 -7.79 -17.25 31.94
C ARG A 76 -6.64 -16.27 32.18
N ALA A 77 -5.87 -16.44 33.25
CA ALA A 77 -4.71 -15.60 33.52
C ALA A 77 -3.64 -15.70 32.43
N ARG A 78 -3.36 -16.93 31.93
CA ARG A 78 -2.45 -17.15 30.78
C ARG A 78 -2.96 -16.48 29.52
N HIS A 79 -4.26 -16.54 29.24
CA HIS A 79 -4.85 -15.87 28.08
C HIS A 79 -4.75 -14.34 28.22
N GLU A 80 -5.01 -13.79 29.40
CA GLU A 80 -4.88 -12.35 29.67
C GLU A 80 -3.41 -11.89 29.49
N GLU A 81 -2.43 -12.68 29.94
CA GLU A 81 -1.00 -12.41 29.72
C GLU A 81 -0.61 -12.43 28.24
N VAL A 82 -1.09 -13.42 27.47
CA VAL A 82 -0.83 -13.51 26.02
C VAL A 82 -1.45 -12.32 25.28
N MET A 83 -2.66 -11.91 25.64
CA MET A 83 -3.30 -10.73 25.05
C MET A 83 -2.57 -9.45 25.41
N ALA A 84 -2.08 -9.31 26.65
CA ALA A 84 -1.27 -8.17 27.07
C ALA A 84 0.02 -8.07 26.23
N LYS A 85 0.77 -9.17 26.10
CA LYS A 85 1.98 -9.22 25.26
C LYS A 85 1.69 -8.89 23.79
N LYS A 86 0.60 -9.41 23.23
CA LYS A 86 0.20 -9.12 21.85
C LYS A 86 -0.22 -7.65 21.66
N ASN A 87 -0.88 -7.05 22.65
CA ASN A 87 -1.23 -5.64 22.62
C ASN A 87 0.02 -4.75 22.73
N GLU A 88 1.00 -5.12 23.55
CA GLU A 88 2.29 -4.41 23.62
C GLU A 88 3.07 -4.51 22.31
N GLU A 89 3.14 -5.70 21.70
CA GLU A 89 3.76 -5.90 20.37
C GLU A 89 3.06 -5.05 19.30
N LEU A 90 1.72 -5.06 19.26
CA LEU A 90 0.95 -4.26 18.31
C LEU A 90 1.21 -2.77 18.52
N LYS A 91 1.22 -2.31 19.77
CA LYS A 91 1.53 -0.90 20.08
C LYS A 91 2.92 -0.50 19.61
N ALA A 92 3.93 -1.33 19.87
CA ALA A 92 5.30 -1.07 19.39
C ALA A 92 5.38 -1.03 17.84
N THR A 93 4.61 -1.86 17.14
CA THR A 93 4.56 -1.81 15.67
C THR A 93 3.87 -0.54 15.14
N VAL A 94 2.82 -0.07 15.82
CA VAL A 94 2.13 1.18 15.47
C VAL A 94 3.07 2.36 15.67
N ASP A 95 3.73 2.46 16.83
CA ASP A 95 4.68 3.53 17.13
C ASP A 95 5.84 3.57 16.11
N ALA A 96 6.33 2.39 15.67
CA ALA A 96 7.37 2.30 14.65
C ALA A 96 6.88 2.73 13.24
N LEU A 97 5.62 2.47 12.91
CA LEU A 97 5.02 2.92 11.64
C LEU A 97 4.76 4.42 11.65
N GLU A 98 4.28 4.98 12.76
CA GLU A 98 4.10 6.42 12.92
C GLU A 98 5.44 7.17 12.83
N SER A 99 6.51 6.64 13.44
CA SER A 99 7.86 7.19 13.29
C SER A 99 8.31 7.22 11.82
N LYS A 100 8.16 6.11 11.09
CA LYS A 100 8.50 6.05 9.66
C LYS A 100 7.67 7.01 8.82
N GLN A 101 6.37 7.12 9.10
CA GLN A 101 5.50 8.04 8.40
C GLN A 101 5.92 9.49 8.63
N SER A 102 6.31 9.85 9.87
CA SER A 102 6.81 11.20 10.15
C SER A 102 8.14 11.50 9.44
N GLU A 103 9.07 10.54 9.39
CA GLU A 103 10.31 10.64 8.60
C GLU A 103 10.03 10.83 7.10
N GLU A 104 9.10 10.05 6.53
CA GLU A 104 8.70 10.17 5.13
C GLU A 104 8.06 11.53 4.83
N THR A 105 7.20 12.04 5.72
CA THR A 105 6.61 13.39 5.54
C THR A 105 7.69 14.48 5.59
N SER A 106 8.66 14.37 6.50
CA SER A 106 9.78 15.32 6.56
C SER A 106 10.63 15.28 5.29
N ALA A 107 10.92 14.09 4.78
CA ALA A 107 11.67 13.94 3.53
C ALA A 107 10.92 14.51 2.32
N MET A 108 9.59 14.36 2.28
CA MET A 108 8.75 14.94 1.24
C MET A 108 8.72 16.47 1.32
N ASP A 109 8.66 17.05 2.52
CA ASP A 109 8.70 18.50 2.72
C ASP A 109 10.06 19.09 2.31
N GLU A 110 11.16 18.40 2.64
CA GLU A 110 12.51 18.76 2.19
C GLU A 110 12.64 18.69 0.66
N TYR A 111 12.08 17.65 0.03
CA TYR A 111 12.07 17.50 -1.42
C TYR A 111 11.21 18.57 -2.11
N GLY A 112 10.04 18.90 -1.55
CA GLY A 112 9.19 20.00 -2.00
C GLY A 112 9.93 21.34 -1.94
N SER A 113 10.61 21.61 -0.82
CA SER A 113 11.45 22.81 -0.65
C SER A 113 12.61 22.87 -1.63
N TYR A 114 13.23 21.72 -1.94
CA TYR A 114 14.30 21.62 -2.94
C TYR A 114 13.77 21.94 -4.34
N LEU A 115 12.64 21.35 -4.74
CA LEU A 115 12.02 21.62 -6.04
C LEU A 115 11.65 23.09 -6.19
N GLU A 116 11.03 23.70 -5.18
CA GLU A 116 10.67 25.13 -5.23
C GLU A 116 11.90 26.02 -5.43
N LYS A 117 12.99 25.75 -4.68
CA LYS A 117 14.27 26.46 -4.87
C LYS A 117 14.88 26.22 -6.26
N HIS A 118 14.78 25.00 -6.78
CA HIS A 118 15.30 24.66 -8.09
C HIS A 118 14.51 25.37 -9.20
N TYR A 119 13.18 25.30 -9.17
CA TYR A 119 12.31 25.96 -10.15
C TYR A 119 12.48 27.49 -10.12
N THR A 120 12.56 28.09 -8.93
CA THR A 120 12.81 29.54 -8.84
C THR A 120 14.19 29.93 -9.35
N THR A 121 15.20 29.07 -9.21
CA THR A 121 16.55 29.30 -9.77
C THR A 121 16.53 29.19 -11.29
N VAL A 122 15.91 28.14 -11.84
CA VAL A 122 15.77 27.95 -13.29
C VAL A 122 14.95 29.09 -13.92
N ALA A 123 13.85 29.51 -13.29
CA ALA A 123 13.05 30.63 -13.76
C ALA A 123 13.89 31.92 -13.86
N LYS A 124 14.69 32.22 -12.83
CA LYS A 124 15.61 33.36 -12.86
C LYS A 124 16.66 33.26 -13.96
N GLN A 125 17.19 32.06 -14.23
CA GLN A 125 18.15 31.84 -15.32
C GLN A 125 17.49 32.05 -16.69
N VAL A 126 16.29 31.51 -16.91
CA VAL A 126 15.53 31.71 -18.15
C VAL A 126 15.20 33.18 -18.36
N ASP A 127 14.78 33.90 -17.32
CA ASP A 127 14.50 35.33 -17.42
C ASP A 127 15.77 36.13 -17.78
N GLN A 128 16.92 35.76 -17.21
CA GLN A 128 18.21 36.36 -17.54
C GLN A 128 18.60 36.08 -19.00
N GLU A 129 18.57 34.82 -19.44
CA GLU A 129 18.88 34.43 -20.82
C GLU A 129 17.94 35.12 -21.83
N HIS A 130 16.65 35.18 -21.53
CA HIS A 130 15.67 35.88 -22.35
C HIS A 130 15.97 37.37 -22.43
N SER A 131 16.34 38.02 -21.31
CA SER A 131 16.73 39.43 -21.31
C SER A 131 17.99 39.71 -22.15
N PHE A 132 18.98 38.81 -22.12
CA PHE A 132 20.18 38.89 -22.95
C PHE A 132 19.86 38.74 -24.45
N GLU A 133 19.01 37.77 -24.81
CA GLU A 133 18.65 37.56 -26.22
C GLU A 133 17.79 38.72 -26.75
N VAL A 134 16.87 39.26 -25.95
CA VAL A 134 16.12 40.47 -26.30
C VAL A 134 17.06 41.66 -26.53
N ALA A 135 18.05 41.87 -25.66
CA ALA A 135 19.04 42.94 -25.85
C ALA A 135 19.87 42.73 -27.13
N ARG A 136 20.28 41.48 -27.42
CA ARG A 136 21.01 41.12 -28.63
C ARG A 136 20.19 41.36 -29.90
N LEU A 137 18.92 40.99 -29.90
CA LEU A 137 18.01 41.23 -31.02
C LEU A 137 17.80 42.72 -31.26
N HIS A 138 17.61 43.52 -30.20
CA HIS A 138 17.51 44.98 -30.33
C HIS A 138 18.79 45.59 -30.95
N ALA A 139 19.98 45.14 -30.52
CA ALA A 139 21.23 45.61 -31.12
C ALA A 139 21.33 45.27 -32.61
N LYS A 140 20.90 44.07 -33.00
CA LYS A 140 20.90 43.63 -34.40
C LYS A 140 19.88 44.39 -35.25
N ILE A 141 18.70 44.70 -34.71
CA ILE A 141 17.71 45.55 -35.39
C ILE A 141 18.30 46.94 -35.65
N ALA A 142 18.90 47.56 -34.64
CA ALA A 142 19.54 48.88 -34.78
C ALA A 142 20.67 48.88 -35.84
N GLU A 143 21.44 47.80 -35.93
CA GLU A 143 22.47 47.65 -36.97
C GLU A 143 21.85 47.55 -38.37
N LEU A 144 20.78 46.78 -38.53
CA LEU A 144 20.07 46.64 -39.81
C LEU A 144 19.41 47.96 -40.24
N GLU A 145 18.83 48.71 -39.31
CA GLU A 145 18.28 50.04 -39.58
C GLU A 145 19.35 51.01 -40.08
N ARG A 146 20.54 51.03 -39.45
CA ARG A 146 21.68 51.83 -39.93
C ARG A 146 22.09 51.46 -41.34
N ARG A 147 22.25 50.16 -41.62
CA ARG A 147 22.57 49.67 -42.98
C ARG A 147 21.53 50.08 -44.01
N GLN A 148 20.25 50.06 -43.63
CA GLN A 148 19.16 50.46 -44.52
C GLN A 148 19.19 51.98 -44.80
N ILE A 149 19.49 52.80 -43.78
CA ILE A 149 19.71 54.24 -43.95
C ILE A 149 20.88 54.50 -44.91
N ASP A 150 22.01 53.83 -44.72
CA ASP A 150 23.19 53.97 -45.60
C ASP A 150 22.87 53.60 -47.05
N LYS A 151 22.12 52.51 -47.26
CA LYS A 151 21.66 52.08 -48.58
C LYS A 151 20.77 53.14 -49.24
N ASN A 152 19.85 53.74 -48.49
CA ASN A 152 18.99 54.80 -49.00
C ASN A 152 19.78 56.07 -49.35
N ILE A 153 20.80 56.43 -48.56
CA ILE A 153 21.70 57.55 -48.86
C ILE A 153 22.47 57.29 -50.16
N LEU A 154 23.01 56.08 -50.34
CA LEU A 154 23.71 55.69 -51.56
C LEU A 154 22.80 55.74 -52.79
N GLN A 155 21.55 55.29 -52.65
CA GLN A 155 20.55 55.37 -53.74
C GLN A 155 20.20 56.81 -54.11
N LYS A 156 20.02 57.71 -53.13
CA LYS A 156 19.80 59.14 -53.40
C LYS A 156 20.98 59.77 -54.14
N ARG A 157 22.20 59.52 -53.69
CA ARG A 157 23.43 59.99 -54.35
C ARG A 157 23.55 59.46 -55.78
N ALA A 158 23.18 58.21 -56.03
CA ALA A 158 23.16 57.66 -57.38
C ALA A 158 22.14 58.37 -58.29
N GLY A 159 20.96 58.72 -57.76
CA GLY A 159 19.96 59.55 -58.46
C GLY A 159 20.46 60.94 -58.79
N GLU A 160 21.06 61.63 -57.82
CA GLU A 160 21.68 62.96 -58.00
C GLU A 160 22.79 62.92 -59.08
N ILE A 161 23.61 61.87 -59.10
CA ILE A 161 24.63 61.69 -60.15
C ILE A 161 24.01 61.55 -61.54
N VAL A 162 22.87 60.85 -61.66
CA VAL A 162 22.16 60.72 -62.94
C VAL A 162 21.57 62.06 -63.39
N GLU A 163 21.01 62.85 -62.48
CA GLU A 163 20.49 64.19 -62.78
C GLU A 163 21.60 65.17 -63.17
N LEU A 164 22.73 65.13 -62.47
CA LEU A 164 23.93 65.90 -62.82
C LEU A 164 24.47 65.52 -64.21
N LYS A 165 24.47 64.22 -64.54
CA LYS A 165 24.84 63.77 -65.89
C LYS A 165 23.90 64.32 -66.95
N ARG A 166 22.59 64.27 -66.72
CA ARG A 166 21.60 64.86 -67.65
C ARG A 166 21.79 66.37 -67.83
N THR A 167 22.07 67.11 -66.77
CA THR A 167 22.34 68.56 -66.87
C THR A 167 23.64 68.83 -67.61
N ILE A 168 24.69 68.04 -67.40
CA ILE A 168 25.93 68.10 -68.19
C ILE A 168 25.65 67.84 -69.68
N ASP A 169 24.80 66.86 -69.99
CA ASP A 169 24.46 66.52 -71.38
C ASP A 169 23.60 67.62 -72.04
N VAL A 170 22.64 68.22 -71.31
CA VAL A 170 21.90 69.40 -71.80
C VAL A 170 22.83 70.59 -72.03
N LEU A 171 23.77 70.86 -71.11
CA LEU A 171 24.78 71.91 -71.29
C LEU A 171 25.71 71.62 -72.48
N ARG A 172 26.01 70.35 -72.76
CA ARG A 172 26.75 69.93 -73.96
C ARG A 172 25.95 70.15 -75.22
N ASP A 173 24.65 69.88 -75.20
CA ASP A 173 23.75 70.11 -76.34
C ASP A 173 23.53 71.61 -76.59
N GLU A 174 23.46 72.43 -75.54
CA GLU A 174 23.47 73.89 -75.63
C GLU A 174 24.80 74.42 -76.18
N LEU A 175 25.93 73.84 -75.77
CA LEU A 175 27.25 74.12 -76.34
C LEU A 175 27.33 73.70 -77.82
N ALA A 176 26.68 72.59 -78.20
CA ALA A 176 26.58 72.13 -79.58
C ALA A 176 25.69 73.06 -80.42
N ASN A 177 24.59 73.58 -79.85
CA ASN A 177 23.71 74.55 -80.49
C ASN A 177 24.37 75.93 -80.68
N GLN A 178 25.18 76.38 -79.71
CA GLN A 178 26.04 77.57 -79.88
C GLN A 178 27.12 77.35 -80.96
N LYS A 179 27.58 76.10 -81.12
CA LYS A 179 28.54 75.72 -82.16
C LYS A 179 27.90 75.65 -83.56
N THR A 180 26.58 75.44 -83.66
CA THR A 180 25.85 75.48 -84.94
C THR A 180 25.57 76.90 -85.45
N GLU A 181 25.62 77.94 -84.61
CA GLU A 181 25.52 79.34 -85.07
C GLU A 181 26.85 79.92 -85.57
N PHE A 182 28.00 79.32 -85.26
CA PHE A 182 29.32 79.86 -85.60
C PHE A 182 30.05 79.14 -86.75
N VAL A 183 29.47 78.11 -87.38
CA VAL A 183 30.15 77.29 -88.42
C VAL A 183 29.38 77.23 -89.74
N ALA A 184 28.80 78.36 -90.15
CA ALA A 184 28.59 78.67 -91.56
C ALA A 184 29.82 79.37 -92.17
N GLN A 185 31.04 78.90 -91.88
CA GLN A 185 32.20 79.17 -92.73
C GLN A 185 33.41 78.27 -92.43
N SER A 186 33.86 77.64 -93.52
CA SER A 186 35.20 77.08 -93.74
C SER A 186 35.49 75.67 -93.20
N ALA A 187 35.27 74.76 -94.13
CA ALA A 187 35.98 73.50 -94.32
C ALA A 187 37.47 73.54 -93.93
N LYS A 188 37.85 72.61 -93.06
CA LYS A 188 39.02 71.70 -93.15
C LYS A 188 39.28 71.11 -91.77
N LYS A 189 39.22 69.77 -91.64
CA LYS A 189 40.15 68.96 -90.82
C LYS A 189 39.71 67.49 -90.78
N ASP A 190 40.20 66.73 -91.76
CA ASP A 190 40.27 65.26 -91.75
C ASP A 190 41.28 64.72 -90.72
N ALA A 191 41.29 65.30 -89.51
CA ALA A 191 42.09 64.85 -88.38
C ALA A 191 41.25 64.58 -87.11
N ALA A 192 39.98 64.99 -87.08
CA ALA A 192 39.10 64.82 -85.92
C ALA A 192 38.43 63.43 -85.83
N HIS A 193 38.36 62.68 -86.94
CA HIS A 193 37.71 61.37 -86.98
C HIS A 193 38.58 60.24 -86.41
N ALA A 194 39.91 60.37 -86.49
CA ALA A 194 40.85 59.41 -85.90
C ALA A 194 40.98 59.57 -84.37
N ALA A 195 40.93 60.80 -83.86
CA ALA A 195 40.94 61.06 -82.42
C ALA A 195 39.63 60.58 -81.73
N ARG A 196 38.47 60.73 -82.39
CA ARG A 196 37.18 60.22 -81.90
C ARG A 196 37.13 58.69 -81.81
N LEU A 197 37.71 57.98 -82.79
CA LEU A 197 37.81 56.52 -82.74
C LEU A 197 38.78 56.02 -81.65
N VAL A 198 39.84 56.79 -81.35
CA VAL A 198 40.73 56.49 -80.22
C VAL A 198 40.03 56.73 -78.88
N GLU A 199 39.25 57.80 -78.75
CA GLU A 199 38.48 58.12 -77.54
C GLU A 199 37.33 57.12 -77.31
N GLU A 200 36.69 56.65 -78.38
CA GLU A 200 35.63 55.63 -78.36
C GLU A 200 36.17 54.22 -78.09
N THR A 201 37.35 53.87 -78.63
CA THR A 201 38.02 52.61 -78.25
C THR A 201 38.57 52.63 -76.83
N GLN A 202 38.96 53.80 -76.32
CA GLN A 202 39.35 53.97 -74.92
C GLN A 202 38.14 53.88 -73.99
N SER A 203 37.01 54.52 -74.32
CA SER A 203 35.79 54.41 -73.50
C SER A 203 35.20 53.00 -73.48
N LEU A 204 35.31 52.25 -74.57
CA LEU A 204 34.95 50.83 -74.60
C LEU A 204 35.90 49.96 -73.80
N ARG A 205 37.19 50.32 -73.73
CA ARG A 205 38.18 49.63 -72.89
C ARG A 205 37.90 49.90 -71.41
N ASP A 206 37.59 51.15 -71.05
CA ASP A 206 37.21 51.53 -69.67
C ASP A 206 35.87 50.89 -69.25
N ALA A 207 34.89 50.80 -70.17
CA ALA A 207 33.63 50.10 -69.92
C ALA A 207 33.82 48.59 -69.73
N LYS A 208 34.74 47.97 -70.50
CA LYS A 208 35.11 46.56 -70.33
C LYS A 208 35.80 46.32 -68.99
N GLU A 209 36.67 47.24 -68.56
CA GLU A 209 37.32 47.16 -67.24
C GLU A 209 36.31 47.34 -66.10
N ALA A 210 35.38 48.29 -66.21
CA ALA A 210 34.29 48.47 -65.25
C ALA A 210 33.36 47.25 -65.15
N LEU A 211 33.03 46.62 -66.30
CA LEU A 211 32.26 45.38 -66.34
C LEU A 211 33.03 44.21 -65.69
N ASN A 212 34.33 44.09 -65.94
CA ASN A 212 35.15 43.07 -65.31
C ASN A 212 35.24 43.26 -63.80
N GLU A 213 35.32 44.50 -63.31
CA GLU A 213 35.37 44.78 -61.88
C GLU A 213 34.01 44.53 -61.20
N ALA A 214 32.91 44.89 -61.87
CA ALA A 214 31.56 44.54 -61.43
C ALA A 214 31.35 43.02 -61.40
N LEU A 215 31.89 42.29 -62.39
CA LEU A 215 31.81 40.84 -62.46
C LEU A 215 32.60 40.21 -61.31
N LYS A 216 33.84 40.65 -61.04
CA LYS A 216 34.62 40.20 -59.86
C LYS A 216 33.89 40.43 -58.55
N SER A 217 33.28 41.61 -58.36
CA SER A 217 32.48 41.91 -57.17
C SER A 217 31.31 40.94 -57.02
N LYS A 218 30.60 40.64 -58.12
CA LYS A 218 29.51 39.65 -58.12
C LYS A 218 30.00 38.22 -57.87
N THR A 219 31.19 37.84 -58.36
CA THR A 219 31.79 36.53 -58.04
C THR A 219 32.11 36.43 -56.55
N MET A 220 32.64 37.49 -55.94
CA MET A 220 32.92 37.54 -54.50
C MET A 220 31.64 37.46 -53.66
N GLU A 221 30.57 38.16 -54.06
CA GLU A 221 29.25 38.04 -53.42
C GLU A 221 28.71 36.59 -53.51
N ALA A 222 28.86 35.93 -54.66
CA ALA A 222 28.45 34.54 -54.84
C ALA A 222 29.23 33.57 -53.94
N VAL A 223 30.55 33.77 -53.79
CA VAL A 223 31.39 32.99 -52.89
C VAL A 223 30.96 33.18 -51.43
N HIS A 224 30.68 34.41 -51.00
CA HIS A 224 30.19 34.67 -49.65
C HIS A 224 28.81 34.05 -49.38
N LEU A 225 27.91 34.03 -50.36
CA LEU A 225 26.62 33.35 -50.23
C LEU A 225 26.79 31.83 -50.14
N ALA A 226 27.69 31.24 -50.93
CA ALA A 226 28.00 29.82 -50.86
C ALA A 226 28.54 29.42 -49.47
N GLN A 227 29.44 30.21 -48.90
CA GLN A 227 29.96 29.99 -47.53
C GLN A 227 28.85 30.09 -46.46
N LYS A 228 27.91 31.03 -46.60
CA LYS A 228 26.75 31.12 -45.69
C LYS A 228 25.84 29.91 -45.78
N ILE A 229 25.57 29.42 -46.99
CA ILE A 229 24.76 28.21 -47.19
C ILE A 229 25.43 27.00 -46.54
N GLU A 230 26.75 26.88 -46.66
CA GLU A 230 27.52 25.82 -46.01
C GLU A 230 27.43 25.91 -44.48
N HIS A 231 27.60 27.11 -43.91
CA HIS A 231 27.48 27.33 -42.47
C HIS A 231 26.09 26.96 -41.93
N VAL A 232 25.02 27.40 -42.61
CA VAL A 232 23.64 27.02 -42.27
C VAL A 232 23.43 25.51 -42.42
N GLY A 233 24.10 24.86 -43.39
CA GLY A 233 24.11 23.41 -43.54
C GLY A 233 24.71 22.68 -42.34
N VAL A 234 25.83 23.20 -41.80
CA VAL A 234 26.46 22.68 -40.58
C VAL A 234 25.56 22.87 -39.36
N GLU A 235 25.03 24.08 -39.15
CA GLU A 235 24.10 24.37 -38.04
C GLU A 235 22.87 23.45 -38.09
N ARG A 236 22.28 23.25 -39.27
CA ARG A 236 21.14 22.32 -39.45
C ARG A 236 21.51 20.90 -39.05
N ASN A 237 22.70 20.43 -39.37
CA ASN A 237 23.13 19.07 -39.04
C ASN A 237 23.40 18.92 -37.52
N VAL A 238 23.94 19.95 -36.87
CA VAL A 238 24.09 20.00 -35.41
C VAL A 238 22.71 19.95 -34.73
N LEU A 239 21.76 20.76 -35.18
CA LEU A 239 20.39 20.77 -34.63
C LEU A 239 19.69 19.42 -34.85
N LYS A 240 19.88 18.76 -36.01
CA LYS A 240 19.36 17.41 -36.24
C LYS A 240 19.95 16.39 -35.28
N HIS A 241 21.24 16.49 -34.98
CA HIS A 241 21.90 15.59 -34.04
C HIS A 241 21.42 15.83 -32.61
N GLN A 242 21.32 17.09 -32.18
CA GLN A 242 20.77 17.46 -30.88
C GLN A 242 19.31 17.01 -30.71
N LEU A 243 18.50 17.10 -31.76
CA LEU A 243 17.13 16.58 -31.75
C LEU A 243 17.11 15.06 -31.60
N ALA A 244 17.97 14.33 -32.31
CA ALA A 244 18.08 12.88 -32.18
C ALA A 244 18.54 12.45 -30.77
N GLU A 245 19.53 13.13 -30.20
CA GLU A 245 19.97 12.91 -28.82
C GLU A 245 18.86 13.21 -27.80
N ALA A 246 18.09 14.29 -28.00
CA ALA A 246 16.95 14.60 -27.16
C ALA A 246 15.88 13.50 -27.24
N SER A 247 15.52 13.05 -28.44
CA SER A 247 14.57 11.94 -28.63
C SER A 247 15.05 10.63 -27.99
N GLU A 248 16.34 10.31 -28.07
CA GLU A 248 16.90 9.14 -27.38
C GLU A 248 16.84 9.26 -25.85
N ARG A 249 17.00 10.47 -25.31
CA ARG A 249 16.87 10.74 -23.86
C ARG A 249 15.42 10.67 -23.37
N PHE A 250 14.44 11.08 -24.20
CA PHE A 250 13.03 11.05 -23.81
C PHE A 250 12.38 9.67 -23.95
N GLY A 251 12.84 8.82 -24.87
CA GLY A 251 12.25 7.49 -25.09
C GLY A 251 12.22 6.55 -23.86
N PRO A 252 13.22 6.55 -22.97
CA PRO A 252 13.14 5.85 -21.68
C PRO A 252 12.12 6.48 -20.72
N LEU A 253 12.07 7.82 -20.65
CA LEU A 253 11.13 8.53 -19.78
C LEU A 253 9.66 8.30 -20.20
N GLU A 254 9.37 8.25 -21.50
CA GLU A 254 8.04 7.89 -22.01
C GLU A 254 7.63 6.47 -21.62
N ARG A 255 8.58 5.53 -21.62
CA ARG A 255 8.35 4.15 -21.15
C ARG A 255 8.13 4.09 -19.65
N ASP A 256 8.87 4.88 -18.87
CA ASP A 256 8.68 4.96 -17.42
C ASP A 256 7.33 5.60 -17.07
N ILE A 257 6.90 6.64 -17.80
CA ILE A 257 5.57 7.24 -17.65
C ILE A 257 4.48 6.20 -17.95
N ALA A 258 4.62 5.43 -19.03
CA ALA A 258 3.65 4.37 -19.36
C ALA A 258 3.57 3.28 -18.27
N LEU A 259 4.72 2.87 -17.71
CA LEU A 259 4.76 1.92 -16.60
C LEU A 259 4.11 2.48 -15.32
N LEU A 260 4.34 3.75 -15.01
CA LEU A 260 3.71 4.42 -13.87
C LEU A 260 2.20 4.56 -14.04
N GLN A 261 1.72 4.80 -15.27
CA GLN A 261 0.29 4.81 -15.60
C GLN A 261 -0.34 3.43 -15.39
N GLU A 262 0.29 2.37 -15.90
CA GLU A 262 -0.18 0.99 -15.71
C GLU A 262 -0.20 0.60 -14.22
N GLN A 263 0.81 1.00 -13.44
CA GLN A 263 0.81 0.81 -11.99
C GLN A 263 -0.31 1.61 -11.31
N GLY A 264 -0.57 2.85 -11.74
CA GLY A 264 -1.66 3.68 -11.26
C GLY A 264 -3.03 3.01 -11.44
N GLU A 265 -3.28 2.42 -12.61
CA GLU A 265 -4.52 1.69 -12.89
C GLU A 265 -4.71 0.47 -11.97
N VAL A 266 -3.63 -0.29 -11.70
CA VAL A 266 -3.67 -1.41 -10.76
C VAL A 266 -4.00 -0.95 -9.35
N TYR A 267 -3.36 0.14 -8.88
CA TYR A 267 -3.65 0.70 -7.56
C TYR A 267 -5.08 1.22 -7.43
N GLU A 268 -5.62 1.84 -8.48
CA GLU A 268 -7.03 2.28 -8.48
C GLU A 268 -8.00 1.09 -8.43
N ALA A 269 -7.72 0.02 -9.17
CA ALA A 269 -8.52 -1.20 -9.14
C ALA A 269 -8.49 -1.86 -7.75
N GLU A 270 -7.31 -1.98 -7.12
CA GLU A 270 -7.18 -2.50 -5.75
C GLU A 270 -7.90 -1.62 -4.73
N ARG A 271 -7.81 -0.29 -4.87
CA ARG A 271 -8.52 0.67 -4.01
C ARG A 271 -10.04 0.50 -4.12
N LEU A 272 -10.57 0.33 -5.32
CA LEU A 272 -12.00 0.07 -5.56
C LEU A 272 -12.42 -1.26 -4.92
N GLN A 273 -11.66 -2.34 -5.13
CA GLN A 273 -11.93 -3.64 -4.53
C GLN A 273 -11.91 -3.59 -3.00
N ASN A 274 -10.93 -2.90 -2.41
CA ASN A 274 -10.85 -2.71 -0.96
C ASN A 274 -12.03 -1.92 -0.42
N LYS A 275 -12.50 -0.89 -1.16
CA LYS A 275 -13.69 -0.12 -0.78
C LYS A 275 -14.94 -1.02 -0.75
N GLU A 276 -15.14 -1.84 -1.79
CA GLU A 276 -16.26 -2.79 -1.84
C GLU A 276 -16.19 -3.82 -0.70
N MET A 277 -15.00 -4.33 -0.39
CA MET A 277 -14.79 -5.25 0.72
C MET A 277 -15.16 -4.57 2.06
N ILE A 278 -14.70 -3.35 2.31
CA ILE A 278 -15.02 -2.60 3.55
C ILE A 278 -16.53 -2.36 3.65
N GLU A 279 -17.20 -1.98 2.57
CA GLU A 279 -18.65 -1.79 2.57
C GLU A 279 -19.40 -3.11 2.83
N SER A 280 -18.95 -4.22 2.26
CA SER A 280 -19.53 -5.53 2.55
C SER A 280 -19.35 -5.93 4.02
N GLN A 281 -18.17 -5.69 4.59
CA GLN A 281 -17.88 -5.97 6.00
C GLN A 281 -18.74 -5.09 6.91
N LYS A 282 -18.90 -3.79 6.60
CA LYS A 282 -19.79 -2.88 7.35
C LYS A 282 -21.23 -3.39 7.37
N ARG A 283 -21.79 -3.80 6.23
CA ARG A 283 -23.15 -4.37 6.16
C ARG A 283 -23.28 -5.61 7.05
N THR A 284 -22.32 -6.53 6.98
CA THR A 284 -22.33 -7.74 7.85
C THR A 284 -22.21 -7.40 9.33
N ALA A 285 -21.39 -6.39 9.67
CA ALA A 285 -21.24 -5.93 11.05
C ALA A 285 -22.53 -5.27 11.57
N GLU A 286 -23.21 -4.47 10.76
CA GLU A 286 -24.50 -3.86 11.08
C GLU A 286 -25.59 -4.93 11.30
N GLU A 287 -25.65 -5.97 10.46
CA GLU A 287 -26.56 -7.10 10.64
C GLU A 287 -26.28 -7.89 11.94
N LEU A 288 -25.01 -8.09 12.29
CA LEU A 288 -24.66 -8.77 13.54
C LEU A 288 -24.97 -7.89 14.75
N ASN A 289 -24.72 -6.59 14.66
CA ASN A 289 -24.97 -5.64 15.74
C ASN A 289 -26.48 -5.48 16.00
N THR A 290 -27.32 -5.46 14.96
CA THR A 290 -28.78 -5.46 15.11
C THR A 290 -29.29 -6.74 15.77
N LYS A 291 -28.78 -7.92 15.38
CA LYS A 291 -29.10 -9.19 16.05
C LYS A 291 -28.68 -9.21 17.52
N LEU A 292 -27.49 -8.69 17.82
CA LEU A 292 -26.96 -8.63 19.19
C LEU A 292 -27.77 -7.67 20.07
N ARG A 293 -28.21 -6.52 19.53
CA ARG A 293 -29.13 -5.61 20.21
C ARG A 293 -30.48 -6.25 20.49
N ALA A 294 -31.04 -6.98 19.52
CA ALA A 294 -32.31 -7.70 19.71
C ALA A 294 -32.19 -8.77 20.80
N GLN A 295 -31.08 -9.53 20.83
CA GLN A 295 -30.80 -10.51 21.89
C GLN A 295 -30.62 -9.84 23.26
N HIS A 296 -29.94 -8.71 23.34
CA HIS A 296 -29.82 -7.95 24.58
C HIS A 296 -31.16 -7.43 25.08
N ALA A 297 -32.02 -6.94 24.20
CA ALA A 297 -33.37 -6.50 24.55
C ALA A 297 -34.20 -7.66 25.12
N ALA A 298 -34.20 -8.82 24.44
CA ALA A 298 -34.89 -10.02 24.93
C ALA A 298 -34.35 -10.50 26.29
N LEU A 299 -33.04 -10.47 26.49
CA LEU A 299 -32.44 -10.82 27.78
C LEU A 299 -32.78 -9.82 28.88
N GLN A 300 -32.94 -8.54 28.57
CA GLN A 300 -33.40 -7.55 29.54
C GLN A 300 -34.86 -7.76 29.95
N GLU A 301 -35.71 -8.12 29.00
CA GLU A 301 -37.11 -8.46 29.25
C GLU A 301 -37.22 -9.69 30.16
N GLU A 302 -36.51 -10.77 29.83
CA GLU A 302 -36.44 -11.98 30.67
C GLU A 302 -35.88 -11.69 32.06
N ARG A 303 -34.84 -10.86 32.18
CA ARG A 303 -34.34 -10.39 33.49
C ARG A 303 -35.39 -9.59 34.26
N GLY A 304 -36.22 -8.81 33.58
CA GLY A 304 -37.36 -8.10 34.18
C GLY A 304 -38.40 -9.08 34.75
N ILE A 305 -38.75 -10.12 33.98
CA ILE A 305 -39.67 -11.18 34.40
C ILE A 305 -39.11 -11.94 35.61
N VAL A 306 -37.82 -12.31 35.59
CA VAL A 306 -37.17 -12.99 36.71
C VAL A 306 -37.20 -12.11 37.97
N ARG A 307 -36.85 -10.82 37.88
CA ARG A 307 -36.93 -9.90 39.02
C ARG A 307 -38.34 -9.75 39.56
N ALA A 308 -39.33 -9.68 38.69
CA ALA A 308 -40.74 -9.63 39.11
C ALA A 308 -41.12 -10.91 39.87
N ARG A 309 -40.70 -12.08 39.40
CA ARG A 309 -40.90 -13.37 40.09
C ARG A 309 -40.13 -13.47 41.40
N GLU A 310 -38.89 -12.96 41.47
CA GLU A 310 -38.12 -12.90 42.70
C GLU A 310 -38.84 -12.04 43.75
N HIS A 311 -39.39 -10.90 43.34
CA HIS A 311 -40.18 -10.04 44.22
C HIS A 311 -41.47 -10.71 44.68
N THR A 312 -42.19 -11.44 43.80
CA THR A 312 -43.39 -12.18 44.23
C THR A 312 -43.04 -13.29 45.23
N ILE A 313 -41.97 -14.04 44.99
CA ILE A 313 -41.47 -15.06 45.92
C ILE A 313 -41.10 -14.43 47.27
N GLN A 314 -40.36 -13.32 47.27
CA GLN A 314 -40.00 -12.60 48.51
C GLN A 314 -41.25 -12.13 49.27
N SER A 315 -42.22 -11.55 48.56
CA SER A 315 -43.48 -11.10 49.20
C SER A 315 -44.31 -12.26 49.76
N PHE A 316 -44.32 -13.41 49.08
CA PHE A 316 -44.95 -14.64 49.56
C PHE A 316 -44.22 -15.18 50.79
N GLN A 317 -42.89 -15.18 50.80
CA GLN A 317 -42.09 -15.56 51.96
C GLN A 317 -42.38 -14.65 53.15
N SER A 318 -42.39 -13.33 52.97
CA SER A 318 -42.73 -12.38 54.03
C SER A 318 -44.14 -12.63 54.58
N ALA A 319 -45.12 -12.83 53.72
CA ALA A 319 -46.50 -13.08 54.13
C ALA A 319 -46.67 -14.45 54.83
N LEU A 320 -45.93 -15.48 54.41
CA LEU A 320 -45.83 -16.75 55.11
C LEU A 320 -45.18 -16.58 56.49
N TYR A 321 -44.11 -15.80 56.58
CA TYR A 321 -43.46 -15.48 57.85
C TYR A 321 -44.40 -14.71 58.78
N GLU A 322 -45.23 -13.80 58.28
CA GLU A 322 -46.25 -13.12 59.10
C GLU A 322 -47.33 -14.08 59.60
N LEU A 323 -47.81 -14.99 58.73
CA LEU A 323 -48.83 -15.98 59.09
C LEU A 323 -48.30 -17.00 60.11
N LEU A 324 -47.13 -17.60 59.82
CA LEU A 324 -46.45 -18.52 60.72
C LEU A 324 -45.90 -17.83 61.96
N TYR A 325 -45.75 -16.50 61.89
CA TYR A 325 -45.36 -15.43 62.82
C TYR A 325 -46.40 -14.90 63.81
N SER A 326 -47.70 -15.13 63.58
CA SER A 326 -48.75 -14.35 64.25
C SER A 326 -48.97 -14.76 65.72
N GLU A 327 -49.64 -13.92 66.50
CA GLU A 327 -50.02 -14.27 67.88
C GLU A 327 -51.20 -15.27 67.93
N GLU A 328 -51.86 -15.53 66.80
CA GLU A 328 -53.07 -16.36 66.67
C GLU A 328 -52.78 -17.82 66.22
N ARG A 329 -51.51 -18.26 66.28
CA ARG A 329 -51.02 -19.55 65.72
C ARG A 329 -51.61 -20.82 66.32
N ASP A 330 -52.17 -20.76 67.53
CA ASP A 330 -52.61 -21.97 68.25
C ASP A 330 -53.89 -22.58 67.64
N SER A 331 -54.55 -21.86 66.74
CA SER A 331 -55.68 -22.34 65.95
C SER A 331 -55.19 -23.03 64.67
N GLN A 332 -55.33 -24.35 64.62
CA GLN A 332 -55.01 -25.16 63.43
C GLN A 332 -55.84 -24.73 62.21
N ASP A 333 -57.07 -24.25 62.44
CA ASP A 333 -57.97 -23.72 61.41
C ASP A 333 -57.51 -22.35 60.89
N PHE A 334 -56.88 -21.51 61.72
CA PHE A 334 -56.33 -20.22 61.32
C PHE A 334 -55.16 -20.38 60.35
N ILE A 335 -54.23 -21.30 60.65
CA ILE A 335 -53.08 -21.58 59.77
C ILE A 335 -53.57 -22.19 58.45
N ALA A 336 -54.50 -23.15 58.49
CA ALA A 336 -55.05 -23.76 57.29
C ALA A 336 -55.77 -22.73 56.40
N HIS A 337 -56.60 -21.86 57.00
CA HIS A 337 -57.32 -20.83 56.25
C HIS A 337 -56.38 -19.74 55.71
N GLY A 338 -55.36 -19.34 56.47
CA GLY A 338 -54.35 -18.38 56.03
C GLY A 338 -53.45 -18.91 54.92
N LEU A 339 -53.08 -20.19 54.95
CA LEU A 339 -52.36 -20.84 53.86
C LEU A 339 -53.21 -20.92 52.58
N LEU A 340 -54.51 -21.18 52.69
CA LEU A 340 -55.43 -21.14 51.55
C LEU A 340 -55.53 -19.73 50.95
N GLN A 341 -55.60 -18.68 51.79
CA GLN A 341 -55.64 -17.29 51.31
C GLN A 341 -54.32 -16.87 50.64
N LEU A 342 -53.17 -17.32 51.15
CA LEU A 342 -51.87 -17.10 50.49
C LEU A 342 -51.79 -17.85 49.16
N TYR A 343 -52.30 -19.08 49.10
CA TYR A 343 -52.40 -19.84 47.86
C TYR A 343 -53.28 -19.12 46.84
N ASP A 344 -54.45 -18.63 47.24
CA ASP A 344 -55.31 -17.89 46.31
C ASP A 344 -54.68 -16.57 45.86
N ARG A 345 -54.05 -15.83 46.78
CA ARG A 345 -53.43 -14.55 46.47
C ARG A 345 -52.23 -14.66 45.51
N PHE A 346 -51.42 -15.71 45.62
CA PHE A 346 -50.16 -15.83 44.88
C PHE A 346 -50.16 -16.92 43.80
N VAL A 347 -51.04 -17.91 43.88
CA VAL A 347 -51.15 -19.01 42.90
C VAL A 347 -52.34 -18.80 41.98
N SER A 348 -53.55 -18.56 42.50
CA SER A 348 -54.74 -18.32 41.64
C SER A 348 -54.79 -16.90 41.05
N GLY A 349 -54.09 -15.94 41.64
CA GLY A 349 -53.80 -14.62 41.04
C GLY A 349 -52.73 -14.63 39.95
N SER A 350 -51.94 -15.70 39.80
CA SER A 350 -50.83 -15.75 38.82
C SER A 350 -51.25 -16.05 37.38
N ASP A 351 -52.50 -16.48 37.17
CA ASP A 351 -53.06 -16.79 35.84
C ASP A 351 -53.78 -15.61 35.17
N VAL A 352 -53.95 -14.46 35.85
CA VAL A 352 -54.69 -13.31 35.28
C VAL A 352 -53.80 -12.40 34.40
N GLU A 353 -52.48 -12.61 34.38
CA GLU A 353 -51.55 -11.87 33.50
C GLU A 353 -50.71 -12.78 32.59
N ALA A 354 -51.29 -13.88 32.12
CA ALA A 354 -50.96 -14.44 30.80
C ALA A 354 -51.40 -13.49 29.65
N ARG A 355 -51.30 -12.16 29.87
CA ARG A 355 -51.46 -11.09 28.90
C ARG A 355 -50.08 -10.57 28.49
N LEU A 356 -49.31 -11.45 27.88
CA LEU A 356 -48.45 -11.09 26.77
C LEU A 356 -48.76 -12.05 25.62
N ALA A 357 -49.75 -11.63 24.82
CA ALA A 357 -49.88 -11.89 23.39
C ALA A 357 -49.43 -13.28 22.88
N GLU A 358 -50.33 -14.27 22.92
CA GLU A 358 -50.36 -15.24 21.82
C GLU A 358 -51.02 -14.57 20.60
N PRO A 359 -50.41 -14.66 19.40
CA PRO A 359 -51.04 -14.20 18.17
C PRO A 359 -52.14 -15.18 17.77
N ASP A 360 -53.30 -14.62 17.37
CA ASP A 360 -54.45 -15.31 16.80
C ASP A 360 -54.07 -16.51 15.92
N MET A 361 -54.45 -17.71 16.35
CA MET A 361 -54.66 -18.86 15.48
C MET A 361 -55.98 -19.51 15.87
N THR A 362 -57.04 -19.02 15.26
CA THR A 362 -58.35 -19.65 15.23
C THR A 362 -58.25 -21.06 14.62
N THR A 363 -58.97 -22.00 15.24
CA THR A 363 -59.54 -23.27 14.72
C THR A 363 -59.10 -24.51 15.49
N LEU A 364 -60.00 -25.04 16.34
CA LEU A 364 -60.59 -26.40 16.27
C LEU A 364 -61.15 -26.84 17.64
N GLY A 365 -62.47 -27.01 17.68
CA GLY A 365 -63.17 -28.24 18.12
C GLY A 365 -63.06 -28.70 19.58
N PRO A 366 -64.19 -28.83 20.32
CA PRO A 366 -64.20 -29.26 21.71
C PRO A 366 -64.28 -30.79 21.88
N GLU A 367 -64.01 -31.21 23.12
CA GLU A 367 -64.36 -32.47 23.80
C GLU A 367 -63.26 -33.51 24.03
N THR A 368 -62.82 -33.61 25.30
CA THR A 368 -62.90 -34.85 26.12
C THR A 368 -62.45 -34.58 27.57
N PRO A 369 -62.94 -35.37 28.55
CA PRO A 369 -63.05 -34.95 29.94
C PRO A 369 -61.78 -35.17 30.78
N ALA A 370 -61.63 -34.28 31.76
CA ALA A 370 -60.59 -34.24 32.78
C ALA A 370 -60.61 -35.47 33.70
N LYS A 371 -59.81 -36.50 33.38
CA LYS A 371 -59.22 -37.42 34.37
C LYS A 371 -57.81 -37.79 33.91
N SER A 372 -56.81 -37.63 34.80
CA SER A 372 -55.35 -37.86 34.64
C SER A 372 -54.41 -36.66 34.36
N VAL A 373 -54.76 -35.43 34.76
CA VAL A 373 -53.88 -34.26 34.54
C VAL A 373 -52.66 -34.23 35.49
N SER A 374 -52.74 -34.85 36.67
CA SER A 374 -51.65 -34.80 37.67
C SER A 374 -50.41 -35.64 37.33
N GLU A 375 -50.55 -36.80 36.67
CA GLU A 375 -49.39 -37.61 36.23
C GLU A 375 -48.90 -37.29 34.82
N ARG A 376 -49.69 -36.57 34.00
CA ARG A 376 -49.33 -36.24 32.62
C ARG A 376 -48.51 -34.95 32.46
N LEU A 377 -48.58 -34.04 33.43
CA LEU A 377 -47.86 -32.76 33.42
C LEU A 377 -46.33 -32.91 33.34
N PRO A 378 -45.66 -33.77 34.14
CA PRO A 378 -44.22 -33.96 34.04
C PRO A 378 -43.79 -34.54 32.70
N THR A 379 -44.57 -35.48 32.14
CA THR A 379 -44.32 -36.05 30.80
C THR A 379 -44.51 -35.04 29.67
N LEU A 380 -45.52 -34.18 29.75
CA LEU A 380 -45.77 -33.13 28.75
C LEU A 380 -44.69 -32.04 28.80
N GLU A 381 -44.26 -31.66 30.00
CA GLU A 381 -43.21 -30.68 30.22
C GLU A 381 -41.84 -31.24 29.80
N PHE A 382 -41.56 -32.51 30.11
CA PHE A 382 -40.38 -33.22 29.60
C PHE A 382 -40.38 -33.34 28.08
N MET A 383 -41.54 -33.60 27.45
CA MET A 383 -41.66 -33.60 25.98
C MET A 383 -41.46 -32.20 25.38
N ARG A 384 -41.96 -31.13 26.01
CA ARG A 384 -41.70 -29.74 25.59
C ARG A 384 -40.22 -29.39 25.71
N GLN A 385 -39.58 -29.70 26.84
CA GLN A 385 -38.15 -29.46 27.06
C GLN A 385 -37.30 -30.26 26.07
N ARG A 386 -37.65 -31.52 25.82
CA ARG A 386 -36.99 -32.37 24.81
C ARG A 386 -37.14 -31.80 23.40
N GLN A 387 -38.32 -31.31 23.00
CA GLN A 387 -38.50 -30.67 21.70
C GLN A 387 -37.73 -29.35 21.59
N ALA A 388 -37.68 -28.54 22.66
CA ALA A 388 -36.89 -27.32 22.70
C ALA A 388 -35.40 -27.62 22.55
N LEU A 389 -34.88 -28.59 23.31
CA LEU A 389 -33.50 -29.07 23.19
C LEU A 389 -33.21 -29.64 21.80
N GLN A 390 -34.13 -30.39 21.20
CA GLN A 390 -33.98 -30.88 19.83
C GLN A 390 -33.90 -29.72 18.81
N ARG A 391 -34.68 -28.66 18.98
CA ARG A 391 -34.58 -27.45 18.13
C ARG A 391 -33.23 -26.76 18.32
N VAL A 392 -32.77 -26.61 19.56
CA VAL A 392 -31.45 -26.03 19.87
C VAL A 392 -30.32 -26.86 19.25
N VAL A 393 -30.35 -28.19 19.40
CA VAL A 393 -29.37 -29.11 18.78
C VAL A 393 -29.42 -29.01 17.26
N LYS A 394 -30.61 -28.88 16.66
CA LYS A 394 -30.77 -28.71 15.21
C LYS A 394 -30.25 -27.35 14.72
N CYS A 395 -30.40 -26.28 15.51
CA CYS A 395 -29.82 -24.98 15.21
C CYS A 395 -28.29 -25.01 15.35
N LYS A 396 -27.77 -25.51 16.48
CA LYS A 396 -26.33 -25.64 16.72
C LYS A 396 -25.64 -26.53 15.69
N SER A 397 -26.25 -27.62 15.26
CA SER A 397 -25.71 -28.47 14.18
C SER A 397 -25.70 -27.77 12.82
N ARG A 398 -26.67 -26.89 12.52
CA ARG A 398 -26.61 -26.02 11.32
C ARG A 398 -25.50 -24.99 11.42
N ASP A 399 -25.29 -24.40 12.60
CA ASP A 399 -24.21 -23.43 12.83
C ASP A 399 -22.83 -24.08 12.68
N VAL A 400 -22.65 -25.30 13.21
CA VAL A 400 -21.43 -26.09 13.02
C VAL A 400 -21.18 -26.38 11.54
N ARG A 401 -22.20 -26.81 10.78
CA ARG A 401 -22.05 -27.02 9.33
C ARG A 401 -21.72 -25.73 8.56
N ARG A 402 -22.28 -24.60 8.97
CA ARG A 402 -21.92 -23.28 8.38
C ARG A 402 -20.49 -22.90 8.70
N ALA A 403 -20.05 -23.09 9.94
CA ALA A 403 -18.67 -22.84 10.35
C ALA A 403 -17.69 -23.76 9.58
N GLU A 404 -18.02 -25.04 9.42
CA GLU A 404 -17.23 -25.99 8.61
C GLU A 404 -17.19 -25.59 7.13
N SER A 405 -18.31 -25.10 6.58
CA SER A 405 -18.36 -24.57 5.20
C SER A 405 -17.46 -23.34 5.04
N LEU A 406 -17.48 -22.40 5.99
CA LEU A 406 -16.61 -21.22 5.96
C LEU A 406 -15.14 -21.60 6.12
N LEU A 407 -14.84 -22.57 6.99
CA LEU A 407 -13.48 -23.05 7.22
C LEU A 407 -12.92 -23.78 5.99
N THR A 408 -13.75 -24.58 5.31
CA THR A 408 -13.37 -25.23 4.04
C THR A 408 -13.20 -24.22 2.91
N GLN A 409 -14.04 -23.19 2.84
CA GLN A 409 -13.89 -22.08 1.90
C GLN A 409 -12.60 -21.30 2.16
N HIS A 410 -12.30 -20.98 3.41
CA HIS A 410 -11.06 -20.29 3.80
C HIS A 410 -9.83 -21.13 3.48
N LYS A 411 -9.87 -22.44 3.74
CA LYS A 411 -8.79 -23.38 3.34
C LYS A 411 -8.57 -23.38 1.83
N ARG A 412 -9.63 -23.41 1.01
CA ARG A 412 -9.52 -23.35 -0.45
C ARG A 412 -8.96 -22.00 -0.92
N SER A 413 -9.41 -20.89 -0.34
CA SER A 413 -8.90 -19.54 -0.65
C SER A 413 -7.41 -19.42 -0.32
N ALA A 414 -7.00 -19.85 0.88
CA ALA A 414 -5.60 -19.84 1.29
C ALA A 414 -4.72 -20.75 0.40
N GLN A 415 -5.23 -21.90 -0.02
CA GLN A 415 -4.53 -22.78 -0.97
C GLN A 415 -4.38 -22.12 -2.35
N ALA A 416 -5.40 -21.41 -2.83
CA ALA A 416 -5.32 -20.66 -4.08
C ALA A 416 -4.30 -19.52 -4.00
N GLN A 417 -4.31 -18.75 -2.91
CA GLN A 417 -3.33 -17.69 -2.66
C GLN A 417 -1.90 -18.25 -2.59
N HIS A 418 -1.70 -19.37 -1.89
CA HIS A 418 -0.40 -20.04 -1.82
C HIS A 418 0.07 -20.51 -3.22
N ALA A 419 -0.84 -20.99 -4.07
CA ALA A 419 -0.51 -21.38 -5.45
C ALA A 419 -0.08 -20.17 -6.30
N VAL A 420 -0.74 -19.02 -6.14
CA VAL A 420 -0.37 -17.75 -6.81
C VAL A 420 1.02 -17.31 -6.35
N LEU A 421 1.27 -17.26 -5.04
CA LEU A 421 2.58 -16.89 -4.50
C LEU A 421 3.70 -17.81 -4.98
N LEU A 422 3.44 -19.11 -5.15
CA LEU A 422 4.40 -20.04 -5.74
C LEU A 422 4.66 -19.77 -7.23
N ALA A 423 3.64 -19.36 -7.99
CA ALA A 423 3.79 -18.96 -9.38
C ALA A 423 4.63 -17.68 -9.49
N ASP A 424 4.36 -16.69 -8.64
CA ASP A 424 5.12 -15.44 -8.58
C ASP A 424 6.57 -15.66 -8.13
N ASN A 425 6.81 -16.55 -7.16
CA ASN A 425 8.17 -16.89 -6.78
C ASN A 425 8.95 -17.52 -7.95
N LYS A 426 8.29 -18.33 -8.78
CA LYS A 426 8.91 -18.90 -10.00
C LYS A 426 9.20 -17.81 -11.05
N THR A 427 8.32 -16.84 -11.26
CA THR A 427 8.56 -15.75 -12.22
C THR A 427 9.69 -14.84 -11.74
N LEU A 428 9.72 -14.51 -10.44
CA LEU A 428 10.81 -13.76 -9.82
C LEU A 428 12.15 -14.47 -9.94
N ARG A 429 12.22 -15.78 -9.68
CA ARG A 429 13.44 -16.57 -9.90
C ARG A 429 13.95 -16.49 -11.33
N ARG A 430 13.05 -16.56 -12.33
CA ARG A 430 13.42 -16.39 -13.74
C ARG A 430 13.94 -14.99 -14.04
N ARG A 431 13.33 -13.95 -13.46
CA ARG A 431 13.80 -12.56 -13.59
C ARG A 431 15.20 -12.39 -12.99
N VAL A 432 15.45 -12.93 -11.79
CA VAL A 432 16.77 -12.92 -11.15
C VAL A 432 17.82 -13.57 -12.05
N VAL A 433 17.56 -14.77 -12.57
CA VAL A 433 18.49 -15.45 -13.49
C VAL A 433 18.75 -14.63 -14.76
N ASN A 434 17.73 -13.97 -15.31
CA ASN A 434 17.90 -13.11 -16.48
C ASN A 434 18.72 -11.85 -16.16
N LEU A 435 18.51 -11.25 -15.00
CA LEU A 435 19.30 -10.10 -14.55
C LEU A 435 20.75 -10.51 -14.30
N GLU A 436 21.02 -11.63 -13.65
CA GLU A 436 22.37 -12.16 -13.48
C GLU A 436 23.08 -12.38 -14.82
N ARG A 437 22.39 -12.90 -15.83
CA ARG A 437 22.94 -13.04 -17.19
C ARG A 437 23.29 -11.68 -17.80
N LYS A 438 22.44 -10.68 -17.64
CA LYS A 438 22.71 -9.30 -18.10
C LYS A 438 23.91 -8.70 -17.37
N THR A 439 23.99 -8.86 -16.05
CA THR A 439 25.14 -8.39 -15.25
C THR A 439 26.43 -9.01 -15.76
N ARG A 440 26.49 -10.34 -15.94
CA ARG A 440 27.68 -11.01 -16.49
C ARG A 440 28.04 -10.52 -17.89
N SER A 441 27.04 -10.25 -18.73
CA SER A 441 27.26 -9.67 -20.07
C SER A 441 27.89 -8.28 -19.97
N LEU A 442 27.35 -7.41 -19.11
CA LEU A 442 27.88 -6.06 -18.90
C LEU A 442 29.28 -6.08 -18.26
N GLU A 443 29.54 -6.98 -17.31
CA GLU A 443 30.86 -7.20 -16.73
C GLU A 443 31.89 -7.62 -17.81
N SER A 444 31.50 -8.50 -18.74
CA SER A 444 32.35 -8.90 -19.86
C SER A 444 32.66 -7.73 -20.80
N GLN A 445 31.67 -6.89 -21.10
CA GLN A 445 31.86 -5.69 -21.91
C GLN A 445 32.75 -4.67 -21.20
N LEU A 446 32.60 -4.51 -19.88
CA LEU A 446 33.46 -3.66 -19.08
C LEU A 446 34.91 -4.17 -19.08
N HIS A 447 35.11 -5.49 -18.96
CA HIS A 447 36.44 -6.10 -19.08
C HIS A 447 37.06 -5.89 -20.45
N GLN A 448 36.30 -6.05 -21.53
CA GLN A 448 36.76 -5.76 -22.89
C GLN A 448 37.13 -4.28 -23.06
N SER A 449 36.31 -3.36 -22.53
CA SER A 449 36.60 -1.93 -22.54
C SER A 449 37.87 -1.59 -21.75
N LYS A 450 38.06 -2.17 -20.56
CA LYS A 450 39.29 -2.04 -19.77
C LYS A 450 40.51 -2.57 -20.52
N GLN A 451 40.41 -3.71 -21.19
CA GLN A 451 41.49 -4.27 -22.01
C GLN A 451 41.83 -3.37 -23.21
N LEU A 452 40.82 -2.85 -23.93
CA LEU A 452 41.02 -1.90 -25.03
C LEU A 452 41.66 -0.60 -24.55
N ALA A 453 41.22 -0.06 -23.41
CA ALA A 453 41.82 1.11 -22.80
C ALA A 453 43.29 0.86 -22.42
N ALA A 454 43.60 -0.31 -21.85
CA ALA A 454 44.98 -0.70 -21.53
C ALA A 454 45.84 -0.86 -22.79
N GLN A 455 45.30 -1.44 -23.87
CA GLN A 455 45.99 -1.54 -25.17
C GLN A 455 46.26 -0.17 -25.79
N LEU A 456 45.30 0.76 -25.74
CA LEU A 456 45.47 2.13 -26.20
C LEU A 456 46.52 2.89 -25.38
N ARG A 457 46.54 2.70 -24.05
CA ARG A 457 47.59 3.26 -23.18
C ARG A 457 48.98 2.72 -23.54
N ARG A 458 49.11 1.41 -23.79
CA ARG A 458 50.38 0.82 -24.25
C ARG A 458 50.83 1.35 -25.61
N ARG A 459 49.89 1.56 -26.55
CA ARG A 459 50.21 2.18 -27.86
C ARG A 459 50.65 3.64 -27.72
N ARG A 460 49.97 4.45 -26.90
CA ARG A 460 50.39 5.84 -26.62
C ARG A 460 51.76 5.92 -25.92
N GLY A 461 52.08 4.97 -25.05
CA GLY A 461 53.40 4.89 -24.41
C GLY A 461 54.53 4.50 -25.37
N LEU A 462 54.23 3.77 -26.45
CA LEU A 462 55.19 3.46 -27.52
C LEU A 462 55.36 4.62 -28.51
N ASP A 463 54.30 5.39 -28.76
CA ASP A 463 54.33 6.55 -29.68
C ASP A 463 54.89 7.83 -29.05
N HIS A 464 55.12 7.88 -27.73
CA HIS A 464 55.69 9.04 -27.01
C HIS A 464 57.12 8.80 -26.49
N GLY A 465 57.77 7.72 -26.94
CA GLY A 465 59.14 7.37 -26.54
C GLY A 465 60.28 8.19 -27.17
N GLN A 466 60.01 9.28 -27.89
CA GLN A 466 61.08 10.06 -28.56
C GLN A 466 61.06 11.57 -28.40
N THR A 467 60.21 12.17 -27.56
CA THR A 467 60.35 13.60 -27.23
C THR A 467 60.35 13.81 -25.73
N ALA A 468 61.48 14.33 -25.28
CA ALA A 468 61.89 14.53 -23.91
C ALA A 468 60.96 15.42 -23.08
N SER A 469 61.16 15.30 -21.76
CA SER A 469 60.94 16.33 -20.74
C SER A 469 59.49 16.62 -20.34
N SER A 470 59.06 16.05 -19.21
CA SER A 470 58.32 16.79 -18.18
C SER A 470 58.09 15.93 -16.93
N ASP A 471 58.83 16.23 -15.87
CA ASP A 471 58.66 15.75 -14.48
C ASP A 471 57.24 15.98 -13.90
N VAL A 472 56.38 16.72 -14.61
CA VAL A 472 54.99 16.99 -14.20
C VAL A 472 54.06 15.82 -14.57
N GLY A 473 54.43 15.04 -15.59
CA GLY A 473 53.67 13.84 -15.99
C GLY A 473 53.78 12.72 -14.95
N GLN A 474 54.98 12.51 -14.40
CA GLN A 474 55.24 11.42 -13.45
C GLN A 474 54.47 11.61 -12.13
N ARG A 475 54.46 12.83 -11.57
CA ARG A 475 53.72 13.12 -10.33
C ARG A 475 52.21 12.99 -10.48
N ARG A 476 51.66 13.30 -11.65
CA ARG A 476 50.23 13.10 -11.94
C ARG A 476 49.87 11.62 -12.04
N VAL A 477 50.76 10.79 -12.57
CA VAL A 477 50.57 9.32 -12.62
C VAL A 477 50.63 8.73 -11.22
N ASP A 478 51.60 9.12 -10.39
CA ASP A 478 51.73 8.64 -9.01
C ASP A 478 50.52 9.02 -8.15
N THR A 479 49.93 10.21 -8.38
CA THR A 479 48.73 10.66 -7.65
C THR A 479 47.48 9.87 -8.06
N ILE A 480 47.37 9.47 -9.34
CA ILE A 480 46.24 8.67 -9.84
C ILE A 480 46.35 7.23 -9.33
N ASP A 481 47.56 6.66 -9.28
CA ASP A 481 47.78 5.32 -8.73
C ASP A 481 47.54 5.27 -7.21
N GLN A 482 47.84 6.36 -6.48
CA GLN A 482 47.48 6.51 -5.07
C GLN A 482 45.95 6.52 -4.86
N ILE A 483 45.21 7.28 -5.69
CA ILE A 483 43.74 7.36 -5.60
C ILE A 483 43.07 6.01 -5.95
N ILE A 484 43.61 5.27 -6.91
CA ILE A 484 43.10 3.94 -7.27
C ILE A 484 43.39 2.94 -6.15
N SER A 485 44.58 2.99 -5.53
CA SER A 485 44.93 2.14 -4.39
C SER A 485 44.05 2.44 -3.16
N ASP A 486 43.70 3.71 -2.93
CA ASP A 486 42.81 4.11 -1.84
C ASP A 486 41.36 3.67 -2.09
N ALA A 487 40.90 3.70 -3.35
CA ALA A 487 39.57 3.20 -3.75
C ALA A 487 39.42 1.68 -3.62
N ASP A 488 40.48 0.91 -3.94
CA ASP A 488 40.48 -0.56 -3.77
C ASP A 488 40.58 -0.98 -2.29
N SER A 489 41.10 -0.12 -1.41
CA SER A 489 41.13 -0.37 0.04
C SER A 489 39.74 -0.22 0.69
N CYS A 490 38.88 0.65 0.15
CA CYS A 490 37.53 0.88 0.66
C CYS A 490 36.52 -0.22 0.30
N ASN A 491 36.79 -1.06 -0.69
CA ASN A 491 35.91 -2.16 -1.09
C ASN A 491 36.15 -3.48 -0.31
N LYS A 492 37.14 -3.54 0.59
CA LYS A 492 37.49 -4.77 1.33
C LYS A 492 36.75 -4.98 2.66
N THR A 493 35.81 -4.11 3.05
CA THR A 493 35.13 -4.19 4.35
C THR A 493 33.69 -4.72 4.32
N GLN A 494 33.20 -5.26 3.18
CA GLN A 494 31.81 -5.73 3.06
C GLN A 494 31.60 -7.25 2.85
N ASP A 495 32.62 -8.09 3.02
CA ASP A 495 32.47 -9.55 2.91
C ASP A 495 32.61 -10.26 4.27
N HIS A 496 31.63 -10.05 5.17
CA HIS A 496 31.35 -10.99 6.25
C HIS A 496 29.84 -11.12 6.49
N VAL A 497 29.21 -12.01 5.71
CA VAL A 497 27.94 -12.65 6.07
C VAL A 497 28.14 -14.18 5.98
N PRO A 498 27.80 -14.96 7.03
CA PRO A 498 28.11 -16.38 7.08
C PRO A 498 27.24 -17.19 6.13
N LYS A 499 27.90 -17.99 5.26
CA LYS A 499 27.29 -19.07 4.49
C LYS A 499 26.99 -20.25 5.40
N SER A 500 25.79 -20.32 5.93
CA SER A 500 25.17 -21.60 6.30
C SER A 500 23.87 -21.74 5.52
N LEU A 501 23.83 -22.70 4.60
CA LEU A 501 22.69 -23.61 4.39
C LEU A 501 23.01 -24.57 3.23
N GLY A 502 22.77 -25.85 3.52
CA GLY A 502 23.16 -27.02 2.77
C GLY A 502 22.72 -27.04 1.31
N ARG A 503 23.71 -27.28 0.46
CA ARG A 503 23.58 -27.82 -0.89
C ARG A 503 22.88 -29.19 -0.81
N ARG A 504 21.68 -29.33 -1.39
CA ARG A 504 21.21 -30.62 -1.92
C ARG A 504 21.14 -30.52 -3.43
N THR A 505 22.04 -31.27 -4.06
CA THR A 505 22.07 -31.56 -5.49
C THR A 505 20.93 -32.51 -5.84
N VAL A 506 20.05 -32.10 -6.74
CA VAL A 506 19.22 -33.02 -7.53
C VAL A 506 19.60 -32.78 -8.98
N SER A 507 20.36 -33.73 -9.52
CA SER A 507 20.71 -33.85 -10.93
C SER A 507 19.47 -34.32 -11.70
N GLY A 508 19.02 -33.51 -12.65
CA GLY A 508 18.03 -33.90 -13.65
C GLY A 508 18.58 -33.57 -15.04
N ASN A 509 19.04 -34.60 -15.73
CA ASN A 509 19.42 -34.57 -17.15
C ASN A 509 18.22 -34.17 -18.00
N LEU A 510 18.39 -33.22 -18.91
CA LEU A 510 17.61 -33.13 -20.14
C LEU A 510 18.52 -32.65 -21.28
N ASP A 511 18.80 -33.59 -22.17
CA ASP A 511 19.34 -33.40 -23.51
C ASP A 511 18.36 -32.63 -24.40
N GLY A 512 18.88 -31.81 -25.31
CA GLY A 512 18.14 -31.43 -26.52
C GLY A 512 18.66 -30.16 -27.21
N PRO A 513 18.83 -30.15 -28.54
CA PRO A 513 19.86 -29.36 -29.23
C PRO A 513 19.31 -28.18 -30.04
N GLY A 514 20.20 -27.31 -30.52
CA GLY A 514 19.93 -26.48 -31.70
C GLY A 514 20.28 -25.00 -31.56
N SER A 515 21.50 -24.63 -31.97
CA SER A 515 21.84 -23.27 -32.38
C SER A 515 21.89 -23.22 -33.92
N PRO A 516 21.39 -22.15 -34.56
CA PRO A 516 21.84 -21.75 -35.89
C PRO A 516 22.76 -20.52 -35.83
N PRO A 517 23.70 -20.35 -36.78
CA PRO A 517 24.73 -19.32 -36.74
C PRO A 517 24.37 -18.12 -37.62
N TRP A 518 24.47 -16.90 -37.09
CA TRP A 518 24.68 -15.69 -37.90
C TRP A 518 25.69 -14.80 -37.19
N ALA A 519 26.94 -14.87 -37.65
CA ALA A 519 27.99 -13.93 -37.33
C ALA A 519 27.89 -12.75 -38.29
N MET A 520 27.59 -11.56 -37.78
CA MET A 520 27.76 -10.29 -38.49
C MET A 520 28.97 -9.57 -37.87
N ALA A 521 29.92 -9.21 -38.72
CA ALA A 521 31.17 -8.53 -38.37
C ALA A 521 30.91 -7.10 -37.83
N PRO A 522 31.76 -6.56 -36.94
CA PRO A 522 31.63 -5.19 -36.45
C PRO A 522 32.25 -4.18 -37.44
N PRO A 523 31.69 -2.96 -37.58
CA PRO A 523 32.26 -1.92 -38.41
C PRO A 523 33.45 -1.23 -37.73
N GLN A 524 34.40 -0.77 -38.55
CA GLN A 524 35.62 -0.10 -38.14
C GLN A 524 35.33 1.27 -37.50
N ARG A 525 35.95 1.54 -36.35
CA ARG A 525 36.05 2.87 -35.74
C ARG A 525 37.05 3.73 -36.52
N THR A 526 36.59 4.86 -37.04
CA THR A 526 37.46 5.92 -37.55
C THR A 526 37.93 6.84 -36.41
N GLN A 527 39.20 7.24 -36.51
CA GLN A 527 39.90 8.16 -35.62
C GLN A 527 39.40 9.59 -35.85
N SER A 528 38.53 10.12 -34.98
CA SER A 528 38.23 11.57 -34.97
C SER A 528 37.99 12.17 -33.58
N GLN A 529 38.11 11.39 -32.50
CA GLN A 529 37.80 11.86 -31.14
C GLN A 529 38.95 12.56 -30.39
N ASN A 530 40.16 12.65 -30.95
CA ASN A 530 41.28 13.29 -30.25
C ASN A 530 41.40 14.81 -30.50
N ALA A 531 40.65 15.39 -31.44
CA ALA A 531 40.77 16.83 -31.78
C ALA A 531 39.95 17.76 -30.87
N LEU A 532 39.09 17.22 -30.01
CA LEU A 532 38.21 18.00 -29.11
C LEU A 532 38.86 18.36 -27.76
N PHE A 533 40.04 17.80 -27.44
CA PHE A 533 40.72 18.02 -26.15
C PHE A 533 41.81 19.10 -26.19
N GLU A 534 42.07 19.69 -27.37
CA GLU A 534 43.04 20.77 -27.54
C GLU A 534 42.38 22.15 -27.71
N ASP A 535 41.05 22.24 -27.61
CA ASP A 535 40.32 23.50 -27.69
C ASP A 535 40.54 24.34 -26.42
N PRO A 536 41.12 25.55 -26.51
CA PRO A 536 41.40 26.42 -25.36
C PRO A 536 40.15 26.72 -24.52
N GLN A 537 38.97 26.79 -25.16
CA GLN A 537 37.71 27.06 -24.46
C GLN A 537 37.27 25.87 -23.58
N TYR A 538 37.61 24.64 -23.98
CA TYR A 538 37.31 23.45 -23.18
C TYR A 538 38.24 23.33 -21.96
N GLN A 539 39.49 23.82 -22.07
CA GLN A 539 40.41 23.88 -20.93
C GLN A 539 40.01 24.95 -19.90
N GLU A 540 39.43 26.06 -20.33
CA GLU A 540 38.92 27.11 -19.44
C GLU A 540 37.72 26.60 -18.62
N VAL A 541 36.78 25.88 -19.25
CA VAL A 541 35.63 25.25 -18.57
C VAL A 541 36.09 24.18 -17.56
N LEU A 542 37.14 23.41 -17.88
CA LEU A 542 37.72 22.43 -16.96
C LEU A 542 38.40 23.10 -15.75
N ALA A 543 39.06 24.24 -15.97
CA ALA A 543 39.69 25.02 -14.90
C ALA A 543 38.64 25.60 -13.94
N ASP A 544 37.54 26.15 -14.48
CA ASP A 544 36.41 26.67 -13.69
C ASP A 544 35.72 25.57 -12.88
N PHE A 545 35.58 24.37 -13.46
CA PHE A 545 35.00 23.21 -12.77
C PHE A 545 35.89 22.71 -11.62
N GLU A 546 37.21 22.72 -11.79
CA GLU A 546 38.17 22.40 -10.73
C GLU A 546 38.17 23.46 -9.62
N GLN A 547 38.02 24.74 -9.97
CA GLN A 547 37.91 25.83 -8.99
C GLN A 547 36.61 25.72 -8.17
N ALA A 548 35.50 25.42 -8.81
CA ALA A 548 34.21 25.18 -8.14
C ALA A 548 34.26 23.95 -7.21
N ARG A 549 34.97 22.89 -7.61
CA ARG A 549 35.18 21.70 -6.77
C ARG A 549 36.01 22.01 -5.53
N LYS A 550 37.12 22.76 -5.66
CA LYS A 550 37.96 23.17 -4.52
C LYS A 550 37.17 24.05 -3.52
N LEU A 551 36.34 24.96 -4.02
CA LEU A 551 35.45 25.77 -3.18
C LEU A 551 34.44 24.91 -2.41
N ARG A 552 33.90 23.87 -3.05
CA ARG A 552 32.96 22.94 -2.41
C ARG A 552 33.61 22.06 -1.34
N GLU A 553 34.88 21.70 -1.51
CA GLU A 553 35.66 20.96 -0.51
C GLU A 553 36.03 21.85 0.70
N THR A 554 36.25 23.16 0.50
CA THR A 554 36.49 24.11 1.61
C THR A 554 35.24 24.49 2.41
N LEU A 555 34.04 24.31 1.85
CA LEU A 555 32.77 24.70 2.48
C LEU A 555 32.06 23.55 3.20
N ARG A 556 32.67 22.37 3.31
CA ARG A 556 32.07 21.22 4.00
C ARG A 556 32.27 21.37 5.52
N PRO A 557 31.20 21.53 6.33
CA PRO A 557 31.35 21.62 7.78
C PRO A 557 31.79 20.26 8.33
N SER A 558 32.86 20.25 9.11
CA SER A 558 33.30 19.10 9.90
C SER A 558 32.31 18.85 11.05
N ALA A 559 31.20 18.19 10.76
CA ALA A 559 30.27 17.67 11.76
C ALA A 559 30.67 16.23 12.14
N ARG A 560 31.66 16.12 13.02
CA ARG A 560 31.84 14.98 13.92
C ARG A 560 32.02 15.54 15.33
N ARG A 561 30.94 15.59 16.08
CA ARG A 561 30.85 15.33 17.53
C ARG A 561 29.44 14.85 17.83
#